data_AF-T0MT61-F1
#
_entry.id   AF-T0MT61-F1
#
_cell.length_a   1.000
_cell.length_b   1.000
_cell.length_c   1.000
_cell.angle_alpha   90.00
_cell.angle_beta   90.00
_cell.angle_gamma   90.00
#
_symmetry.space_group_name_H-M   'P 1'
#
loop_
_entity.id
_entity.type
_entity.pdbx_description
1 polymer ?
#
loop_
_entity_poly.entity_id
_entity_poly.type
_entity_poly.pdbx_seq_one_letter_code
_entity_poly.pdbx_strand_id
1 'polypeptide(L)'
;MVIEEQVKLAIQGDEKAFEYLMDINKEGFYRTAYAYVKNEADALDILQETVYKAYMSIGKLKEPKYFKTWITRILINNAKDFMKKKE
;
A
#
# COMPACT_ATOMS: atom_id res chain seq x y z
N MET A 1 17.67 -5.02 -10.59
CA MET A 1 16.32 -5.61 -10.40
C MET A 1 15.29 -4.66 -10.98
N VAL A 2 14.36 -5.14 -11.80
CA VAL A 2 13.28 -4.31 -12.38
C VAL A 2 12.07 -4.39 -11.45
N ILE A 3 11.54 -3.24 -11.01
CA ILE A 3 10.40 -3.16 -10.08
C ILE A 3 9.19 -3.95 -10.61
N GLU A 4 8.92 -3.89 -11.90
CA GLU A 4 7.82 -4.63 -12.52
C GLU A 4 7.94 -6.15 -12.38
N GLU A 5 9.16 -6.68 -12.35
CA GLU A 5 9.38 -8.12 -12.20
C GLU A 5 9.05 -8.58 -10.78
N GLN A 6 9.42 -7.78 -9.78
CA GLN A 6 9.02 -8.02 -8.39
C GLN A 6 7.51 -7.96 -8.22
N VAL A 7 6.83 -7.05 -8.95
CA VAL A 7 5.36 -6.99 -8.91
C VAL A 7 4.74 -8.25 -9.50
N LYS A 8 5.28 -8.82 -10.59
CA LYS A 8 4.78 -10.09 -11.14
C LYS A 8 4.96 -11.24 -10.13
N LEU A 9 6.12 -11.34 -9.50
CA LEU A 9 6.38 -12.34 -8.47
C LEU A 9 5.42 -12.18 -7.29
N ALA A 10 5.19 -10.96 -6.82
CA ALA A 10 4.23 -10.68 -5.76
C ALA A 10 2.78 -11.06 -6.15
N ILE A 11 2.37 -10.80 -7.40
CA ILE A 11 1.07 -11.23 -7.94
C ILE A 11 0.93 -12.76 -7.92
N GLN A 12 2.03 -13.48 -8.15
CA GLN A 12 2.10 -14.95 -8.10
C GLN A 12 2.17 -15.53 -6.68
N GLY A 13 2.22 -14.68 -5.65
CA GLY A 13 2.26 -15.10 -4.24
C GLY A 13 3.67 -15.13 -3.62
N ASP A 14 4.67 -14.53 -4.27
CA ASP A 14 5.99 -14.37 -3.66
C ASP A 14 5.95 -13.28 -2.57
N GLU A 15 5.98 -13.73 -1.31
CA GLU A 15 5.92 -12.86 -0.14
C GLU A 15 7.13 -11.93 -0.05
N LYS A 16 8.32 -12.40 -0.41
CA LYS A 16 9.56 -11.59 -0.35
C LYS A 16 9.54 -10.48 -1.39
N ALA A 17 9.01 -10.78 -2.57
CA ALA A 17 8.84 -9.77 -3.61
C ALA A 17 7.85 -8.68 -3.17
N PHE A 18 6.75 -9.06 -2.51
CA PHE A 18 5.81 -8.10 -1.95
C PHE A 18 6.44 -7.26 -0.83
N GLU A 19 7.14 -7.89 0.12
CA GLU A 19 7.83 -7.21 1.21
C GLU A 19 8.83 -6.19 0.67
N TYR A 20 9.66 -6.58 -0.30
CA TYR A 20 10.61 -5.69 -0.97
C TYR A 20 9.91 -4.49 -1.61
N LEU A 21 8.81 -4.70 -2.34
CA LEU A 21 8.04 -3.62 -2.96
C LEU A 21 7.44 -2.66 -1.93
N MET A 22 7.01 -3.17 -0.79
CA MET A 22 6.45 -2.37 0.28
C MET A 22 7.53 -1.57 0.98
N ASP A 23 8.68 -2.16 1.27
CA ASP A 23 9.77 -1.51 1.99
C ASP A 23 10.32 -0.31 1.19
N ILE A 24 10.59 -0.50 -0.11
CA ILE A 24 11.10 0.59 -0.98
C ILE A 24 10.11 1.74 -1.16
N ASN A 25 8.81 1.51 -0.99
CA ASN A 25 7.77 2.53 -1.16
C ASN A 25 7.19 3.03 0.18
N LYS A 26 7.59 2.44 1.30
CA LYS A 26 7.02 2.66 2.64
C LYS A 26 7.00 4.12 3.03
N GLU A 27 8.12 4.82 2.82
CA GLU A 27 8.26 6.23 3.15
C GLU A 27 7.29 7.11 2.34
N GLY A 28 7.10 6.82 1.06
CA GLY A 28 6.17 7.54 0.20
C GLY A 28 4.71 7.34 0.61
N PHE A 29 4.34 6.10 0.97
CA PHE A 29 2.99 5.81 1.47
C PHE A 29 2.75 6.40 2.85
N TYR A 30 3.74 6.34 3.74
CA TYR A 30 3.67 6.98 5.05
C TYR A 30 3.43 8.50 4.94
N ARG A 31 4.24 9.20 4.13
CA ARG A 31 4.07 10.64 3.89
C ARG A 31 2.68 10.97 3.34
N THR A 32 2.17 10.12 2.45
CA THR A 32 0.83 10.29 1.88
C THR A 32 -0.23 10.11 2.98
N ALA A 33 -0.19 9.04 3.77
CA ALA A 33 -1.13 8.83 4.88
C ALA A 33 -1.08 9.99 5.89
N TYR A 34 0.12 10.40 6.28
CA TYR A 34 0.34 11.51 7.20
C TYR A 34 -0.25 12.82 6.68
N ALA A 35 -0.19 13.09 5.37
CA ALA A 35 -0.83 14.27 4.79
C ALA A 35 -2.36 14.29 4.96
N TYR A 36 -3.01 13.12 5.05
CA TYR A 36 -4.45 13.00 5.27
C TYR A 36 -4.84 13.17 6.75
N VAL A 37 -4.15 12.47 7.67
CA VAL A 37 -4.54 12.42 9.10
C VAL A 37 -3.78 13.38 10.01
N LYS A 38 -2.62 13.87 9.58
CA LYS A 38 -1.72 14.77 10.34
C LYS A 38 -1.38 14.27 11.74
N ASN A 39 -1.37 12.95 11.92
CA ASN A 39 -1.01 12.26 13.14
C ASN A 39 -0.16 11.04 12.78
N GLU A 40 0.95 10.86 13.49
CA GLU A 40 1.91 9.79 13.20
C GLU A 40 1.34 8.39 13.49
N ALA A 41 0.69 8.20 14.64
CA ALA A 41 0.10 6.92 15.01
C ALA A 41 -1.00 6.51 14.03
N ASP A 42 -1.92 7.43 13.73
CA ASP A 42 -3.00 7.20 12.77
C ASP A 42 -2.45 6.88 11.37
N ALA A 43 -1.37 7.57 10.96
CA ALA A 43 -0.74 7.33 9.66
C ALA A 43 -0.08 5.95 9.58
N LEU A 44 0.55 5.49 10.67
CA LEU A 44 1.14 4.16 10.75
C LEU A 44 0.06 3.08 10.72
N ASP A 45 -1.06 3.28 11.42
CA ASP A 45 -2.20 2.34 11.41
C ASP A 45 -2.81 2.23 10.02
N ILE A 46 -3.06 3.37 9.35
CA ILE A 46 -3.55 3.38 7.96
C ILE A 46 -2.56 2.68 7.02
N LEU A 47 -1.26 2.90 7.20
CA LEU A 47 -0.24 2.27 6.38
C LEU A 47 -0.27 0.75 6.56
N GLN A 48 -0.30 0.26 7.80
CA GLN A 48 -0.39 -1.17 8.10
C GLN A 48 -1.65 -1.81 7.50
N GLU A 49 -2.81 -1.19 7.67
CA GLU A 49 -4.06 -1.68 7.08
C GLU A 49 -3.99 -1.70 5.55
N THR A 50 -3.31 -0.72 4.95
CA THR A 50 -3.09 -0.65 3.50
C THR A 50 -2.19 -1.77 3.02
N VAL A 51 -1.07 -2.02 3.71
CA VAL A 51 -0.16 -3.13 3.39
C VAL A 51 -0.91 -4.46 3.44
N TYR A 52 -1.70 -4.68 4.50
CA TYR A 52 -2.47 -5.89 4.67
C TYR A 52 -3.52 -6.09 3.56
N LYS A 53 -4.32 -5.05 3.26
CA LYS A 53 -5.31 -5.12 2.17
C LYS A 53 -4.65 -5.30 0.81
N ALA A 54 -3.51 -4.65 0.58
CA ALA A 54 -2.73 -4.81 -0.64
C ALA A 54 -2.21 -6.24 -0.76
N TYR A 55 -1.65 -6.82 0.29
CA TYR A 55 -1.18 -8.21 0.29
C TYR A 55 -2.31 -9.18 -0.07
N MET A 56 -3.48 -9.04 0.57
CA MET A 56 -4.64 -9.90 0.33
C MET A 56 -5.25 -9.75 -1.08
N SER A 57 -4.94 -8.67 -1.79
CA SER A 57 -5.57 -8.35 -3.08
C SER A 57 -4.58 -8.20 -4.24
N ILE A 58 -3.27 -8.40 -4.00
CA ILE A 58 -2.22 -8.23 -5.02
C ILE A 58 -2.45 -9.13 -6.23
N GLY A 59 -2.96 -10.35 -6.03
CA GLY A 59 -3.32 -11.27 -7.10
C GLY A 59 -4.42 -10.74 -8.06
N LYS A 60 -5.14 -9.69 -7.69
CA LYS A 60 -6.14 -9.03 -8.54
C LYS A 60 -5.53 -7.95 -9.45
N LEU A 61 -4.27 -7.58 -9.23
CA LEU A 61 -3.58 -6.59 -10.05
C LEU A 61 -3.24 -7.21 -11.42
N LYS A 62 -3.92 -6.75 -12.48
CA LYS A 62 -3.71 -7.26 -13.84
C LYS A 62 -2.45 -6.70 -14.52
N GLU A 63 -2.11 -5.46 -14.21
CA GLU A 63 -1.04 -4.73 -14.87
C GLU A 63 0.01 -4.28 -13.84
N PRO A 64 1.21 -4.90 -13.84
CA PRO A 64 2.26 -4.61 -12.86
C PRO A 64 2.69 -3.14 -12.80
N LYS A 65 2.67 -2.46 -13.95
CA LYS A 65 3.03 -1.04 -14.07
C LYS A 65 2.17 -0.09 -13.22
N TYR A 66 0.95 -0.52 -12.86
CA TYR A 66 0.02 0.28 -12.05
C TYR A 66 0.08 -0.02 -10.55
N PHE A 67 1.01 -0.85 -10.08
CA PHE A 67 1.15 -1.22 -8.67
C PHE A 67 1.08 0.00 -7.72
N LYS A 68 1.89 1.03 -8.00
CA LYS A 68 1.95 2.24 -7.15
C LYS A 68 0.62 3.00 -7.12
N THR A 69 -0.03 3.18 -8.27
CA THR A 69 -1.33 3.85 -8.35
C THR A 69 -2.43 3.03 -7.65
N TRP A 70 -2.38 1.71 -7.82
CA TRP A 70 -3.33 0.79 -7.23
C TRP A 70 -3.27 0.80 -5.70
N ILE A 71 -2.09 0.69 -5.11
CA ILE A 71 -1.93 0.71 -3.65
C ILE A 71 -2.21 2.08 -3.06
N THR A 72 -1.86 3.17 -3.78
CA THR A 72 -2.21 4.53 -3.36
C THR A 72 -3.73 4.70 -3.26
N ARG A 73 -4.51 4.07 -4.14
CA ARG A 73 -5.97 4.09 -4.06
C ARG A 73 -6.49 3.36 -2.82
N ILE A 74 -5.89 2.23 -2.44
CA ILE A 74 -6.21 1.52 -1.19
C ILE A 74 -5.90 2.42 0.01
N LEU A 75 -4.72 3.05 0.00
CA LEU A 75 -4.28 3.97 1.05
C LEU A 75 -5.26 5.13 1.26
N ILE A 76 -5.66 5.80 0.18
CA ILE A 76 -6.60 6.93 0.24
C ILE A 76 -7.97 6.49 0.76
N ASN A 77 -8.45 5.31 0.35
CA ASN A 77 -9.72 4.78 0.85
C ASN A 77 -9.63 4.49 2.35
N ASN A 78 -8.56 3.84 2.81
CA ASN A 78 -8.32 3.57 4.23
C ASN A 78 -8.23 4.87 5.04
N ALA A 79 -7.51 5.88 4.54
CA ALA A 79 -7.41 7.18 5.20
C ALA A 79 -8.77 7.87 5.32
N LYS A 80 -9.60 7.83 4.26
CA LYS A 80 -10.95 8.39 4.29
C LYS A 80 -11.86 7.64 5.26
N ASP A 81 -11.80 6.31 5.28
CA ASP A 81 -12.59 5.48 6.18
C ASP A 81 -12.17 5.69 7.64
N PHE A 82 -10.87 5.86 7.90
CA PHE A 82 -10.34 6.19 9.21
C PHE A 82 -10.88 7.55 9.70
N MET A 83 -10.83 8.58 8.85
CA MET A 83 -11.36 9.91 9.18
C MET A 83 -12.86 9.88 9.49
N LYS A 84 -13.65 9.15 8.70
CA LYS A 84 -15.09 8.98 8.94
C LYS A 84 -15.43 8.28 10.26
N LYS A 85 -14.58 7.38 10.74
CA LYS A 85 -14.78 6.67 12.03
C LYS A 85 -14.45 7.53 13.24
N LYS A 86 -13.72 8.63 13.04
CA LYS A 86 -13.26 9.55 14.09
C LYS A 86 -14.21 10.74 14.28
N GLU A 87 -15.12 10.96 13.34
CA GLU A 87 -16.31 11.85 13.47
C GLU A 87 -17.42 11.18 14.27
#